data_AF-A0A2J7ZW94-F1
#
_entry.id   AF-A0A2J7ZW94-F1
#
_cell.length_a   1.000
_cell.length_b   1.000
_cell.length_c   1.000
_cell.angle_alpha   90.00
_cell.angle_beta   90.00
_cell.angle_gamma   90.00
#
_symmetry.space_group_name_H-M   'P 1'
#
loop_
_entity.id
_entity.type
_entity.pdbx_description
1 polymer ?
#
loop_
_entity_poly.entity_id
_entity_poly.type
_entity_poly.pdbx_seq_one_letter_code
_entity_poly.pdbx_strand_id
1 'polypeptide(L)'
;MAQKWLLASALLLLAVFTGQIQGQMTAEEERLVNWVLEEGATLRVTIGRRPDGVRGLFTTQAVAKGDLLVYIPDHIVLSVKNVAASEAAPTLLKELHVPCSRLRPYLDVLPKENEVLTGYNFPVELRWEWPYDAAACWLIAGIDLGPGEEVTISYGNLRSDDLLLYYGFLDTQTSPPRLLAVDHPKFKPYESEELVDDPHLAGSPQDIEGEMARLRAVQAAVEERLAALGPVPDHIPYVAGLMRALHEQRRHAIRHELERLQVLLAAALTID
;
A
#
# COMPACT_ATOMS: atom_id res chain seq x y z
N MET A 1 -20.45 -11.91 -56.19
CA MET A 1 -19.12 -11.65 -56.76
C MET A 1 -18.68 -10.30 -56.22
N ALA A 2 -17.73 -10.24 -55.28
CA ALA A 2 -16.26 -10.34 -55.48
C ALA A 2 -15.68 -8.98 -55.95
N GLN A 3 -14.47 -8.53 -55.58
CA GLN A 3 -13.36 -9.25 -54.97
C GLN A 3 -12.37 -8.37 -54.17
N LYS A 4 -11.79 -9.02 -53.15
CA LYS A 4 -10.59 -8.75 -52.32
C LYS A 4 -9.49 -7.81 -52.86
N TRP A 5 -8.96 -7.03 -51.91
CA TRP A 5 -7.54 -6.70 -51.62
C TRP A 5 -7.43 -6.65 -50.07
N LEU A 6 -6.45 -7.15 -49.29
CA LEU A 6 -5.09 -7.71 -49.49
C LEU A 6 -4.02 -6.67 -49.88
N LEU A 7 -2.84 -6.58 -49.23
CA LEU A 7 -2.29 -7.26 -48.05
C LEU A 7 -1.14 -6.41 -47.45
N ALA A 8 -0.89 -6.55 -46.14
CA ALA A 8 0.38 -6.32 -45.43
C ALA A 8 1.16 -4.98 -45.57
N SER A 9 1.31 -4.27 -44.43
CA SER A 9 2.61 -3.89 -43.84
C SER A 9 2.43 -3.36 -42.41
N ALA A 10 3.39 -3.66 -41.53
CA ALA A 10 3.37 -3.44 -40.07
C ALA A 10 2.24 -4.20 -39.31
N LEU A 11 2.49 -5.28 -38.56
CA LEU A 11 3.78 -5.83 -38.09
C LEU A 11 4.63 -4.81 -37.32
N LEU A 12 3.96 -3.89 -36.62
CA LEU A 12 4.57 -3.14 -35.52
C LEU A 12 4.50 -4.02 -34.26
N LEU A 13 5.56 -4.01 -33.46
CA LEU A 13 5.68 -4.86 -32.27
C LEU A 13 4.60 -4.53 -31.23
N LEU A 14 3.52 -5.30 -31.24
CA LEU A 14 2.83 -5.65 -30.00
C LEU A 14 3.69 -6.67 -29.24
N ALA A 15 4.88 -6.23 -28.84
CA ALA A 15 5.47 -6.64 -27.59
C ALA A 15 4.63 -6.00 -26.49
N VAL A 16 3.39 -6.49 -26.35
CA VAL A 16 2.68 -6.40 -25.07
C VAL A 16 3.65 -7.07 -24.11
N PHE A 17 4.22 -6.29 -23.20
CA PHE A 17 4.74 -6.83 -21.97
C PHE A 17 3.53 -7.39 -21.22
N THR A 18 3.10 -8.59 -21.62
CA THR A 18 2.40 -9.47 -20.71
C THR A 18 3.40 -9.66 -19.58
N GLY A 19 3.16 -8.98 -18.46
CA GLY A 19 3.86 -9.27 -17.23
C GLY A 19 3.68 -10.76 -17.02
N GLN A 20 4.74 -11.54 -17.25
CA GLN A 20 4.63 -12.98 -17.11
C GLN A 20 4.26 -13.22 -15.66
N ILE A 21 3.05 -13.73 -15.43
CA ILE A 21 2.64 -14.22 -14.12
C ILE A 21 3.62 -15.34 -13.80
N GLN A 22 4.63 -15.04 -12.98
CA GLN A 22 5.69 -15.97 -12.64
C GLN A 22 5.24 -16.76 -11.41
N GLY A 23 5.33 -18.08 -11.51
CA GLY A 23 4.84 -19.00 -10.48
C GLY A 23 3.40 -19.42 -10.70
N GLN A 24 3.18 -20.72 -10.63
CA GLN A 24 1.84 -21.30 -10.47
C GLN A 24 1.30 -20.94 -9.07
N MET A 25 -0.02 -20.97 -8.91
CA MET A 25 -0.63 -20.95 -7.58
C MET A 25 -0.12 -22.15 -6.76
N THR A 26 0.06 -21.98 -5.46
CA THR A 26 0.26 -23.13 -4.57
C THR A 26 -1.01 -23.95 -4.46
N ALA A 27 -0.91 -25.20 -3.99
CA ALA A 27 -2.09 -26.03 -3.74
C ALA A 27 -3.04 -25.38 -2.70
N GLU A 28 -2.50 -24.60 -1.76
CA GLU A 28 -3.25 -23.83 -0.77
C GLU A 28 -4.06 -22.70 -1.44
N GLU A 29 -3.43 -22.00 -2.39
CA GLU A 29 -4.05 -20.90 -3.14
C GLU A 29 -5.11 -21.41 -4.12
N GLU A 30 -4.88 -22.53 -4.79
CA GLU A 30 -5.88 -23.21 -5.62
C GLU A 30 -7.08 -23.67 -4.78
N ARG A 31 -6.84 -24.25 -3.59
CA ARG A 31 -7.93 -24.59 -2.64
C ARG A 31 -8.72 -23.36 -2.18
N LEU A 32 -8.06 -22.23 -1.93
CA LEU A 32 -8.75 -20.97 -1.62
C LEU A 32 -9.64 -20.52 -2.79
N VAL A 33 -9.09 -20.46 -4.00
CA VAL A 33 -9.83 -19.99 -5.19
C VAL A 33 -11.05 -20.87 -5.47
N ASN A 34 -10.89 -22.19 -5.39
CA ASN A 34 -12.01 -23.11 -5.56
C ASN A 34 -13.07 -22.93 -4.47
N TRP A 35 -12.67 -22.83 -3.19
CA TRP A 35 -13.60 -22.62 -2.09
C TRP A 35 -14.39 -21.31 -2.23
N VAL A 36 -13.77 -20.17 -2.54
CA VAL A 36 -14.55 -18.92 -2.68
C VAL A 36 -15.54 -18.98 -3.85
N LEU A 37 -15.18 -19.67 -4.95
CA LEU A 37 -16.09 -19.89 -6.09
C LEU A 37 -17.26 -20.81 -5.73
N GLU A 38 -17.02 -21.89 -5.00
CA GLU A 38 -18.06 -22.79 -4.46
C GLU A 38 -19.04 -22.06 -3.53
N GLU A 39 -18.54 -21.07 -2.79
CA GLU A 39 -19.32 -20.21 -1.90
C GLU A 39 -20.07 -19.08 -2.64
N GLY A 40 -19.90 -18.94 -3.96
CA GLY A 40 -20.64 -17.99 -4.80
C GLY A 40 -19.89 -16.68 -5.11
N ALA A 41 -18.57 -16.63 -4.93
CA ALA A 41 -17.76 -15.50 -5.38
C ALA A 41 -17.72 -15.37 -6.91
N THR A 42 -17.45 -14.17 -7.41
CA THR A 42 -17.10 -13.92 -8.82
C THR A 42 -15.69 -13.38 -8.89
N LEU A 43 -14.82 -14.02 -9.69
CA LEU A 43 -13.42 -13.61 -9.87
C LEU A 43 -13.12 -13.39 -11.36
N ARG A 44 -12.63 -12.18 -11.72
CA ARG A 44 -11.96 -11.89 -13.01
C ARG A 44 -10.44 -11.78 -12.85
N VAL A 45 -9.93 -12.38 -11.78
CA VAL A 45 -8.53 -12.33 -11.34
C VAL A 45 -8.07 -13.72 -10.90
N THR A 46 -6.76 -13.94 -10.90
CA THR A 46 -6.09 -15.10 -10.31
C THR A 46 -5.07 -14.62 -9.29
N ILE A 47 -4.72 -15.49 -8.34
CA ILE A 47 -3.53 -15.30 -7.51
C ILE A 47 -2.29 -15.54 -8.40
N GLY A 48 -1.29 -14.69 -8.26
CA GLY A 48 0.00 -14.80 -8.94
C GLY A 48 1.12 -14.17 -8.12
N ARG A 49 2.34 -14.17 -8.65
CA ARG A 49 3.50 -13.51 -8.02
C ARG A 49 4.22 -12.62 -9.01
N ARG A 50 4.74 -11.51 -8.48
CA ARG A 50 5.67 -10.62 -9.16
C ARG A 50 7.08 -11.24 -9.24
N PRO A 51 7.99 -10.68 -10.07
CA PRO A 51 9.38 -11.16 -10.16
C PRO A 51 10.19 -11.06 -8.85
N ASP A 52 9.77 -10.22 -7.89
CA ASP A 52 10.35 -10.13 -6.53
C ASP A 52 9.77 -11.17 -5.56
N GLY A 53 8.89 -12.06 -6.04
CA GLY A 53 8.22 -13.10 -5.26
C GLY A 53 6.98 -12.64 -4.50
N VAL A 54 6.66 -11.34 -4.50
CA VAL A 54 5.48 -10.80 -3.80
C VAL A 54 4.21 -11.32 -4.45
N ARG A 55 3.30 -11.86 -3.62
CA ARG A 55 1.98 -12.35 -4.04
C ARG A 55 1.05 -11.18 -4.34
N GLY A 56 0.37 -11.25 -5.48
CA GLY A 56 -0.64 -10.27 -5.90
C GLY A 56 -1.84 -10.92 -6.58
N LEU A 57 -2.79 -10.08 -6.99
CA LEU A 57 -3.91 -10.47 -7.86
C LEU A 57 -3.62 -9.99 -9.28
N PHE A 58 -3.88 -10.83 -10.27
CA PHE A 58 -3.64 -10.53 -11.68
C PHE A 58 -4.90 -10.80 -12.48
N THR A 59 -5.25 -9.91 -13.41
CA THR A 59 -6.45 -10.07 -14.26
C THR A 59 -6.34 -11.31 -15.15
N THR A 60 -7.44 -12.07 -15.28
CA THR A 60 -7.49 -13.25 -16.19
C THR A 60 -7.93 -12.90 -17.61
N GLN A 61 -8.47 -11.69 -17.79
CA GLN A 61 -8.99 -11.14 -19.03
C GLN A 61 -8.88 -9.60 -18.99
N ALA A 62 -9.16 -8.92 -20.11
CA ALA A 62 -9.28 -7.47 -20.09
C ALA A 62 -10.51 -7.04 -19.27
N VAL A 63 -10.39 -5.92 -18.55
CA VAL A 63 -11.42 -5.37 -17.65
C VAL A 63 -11.47 -3.86 -17.83
N ALA A 64 -12.65 -3.29 -18.06
CA ALA A 64 -12.80 -1.84 -18.24
C ALA A 64 -12.93 -1.12 -16.89
N LYS A 65 -12.60 0.17 -16.84
CA LYS A 65 -12.89 1.02 -15.69
C LYS A 65 -14.38 0.97 -15.34
N GLY A 66 -14.68 0.70 -14.08
CA GLY A 66 -16.04 0.54 -13.56
C GLY A 66 -16.58 -0.89 -13.58
N ASP A 67 -15.88 -1.84 -14.21
CA ASP A 67 -16.26 -3.26 -14.15
C ASP A 67 -15.94 -3.89 -12.78
N LEU A 68 -16.74 -4.90 -12.43
CA LEU A 68 -16.49 -5.79 -11.30
C LEU A 68 -15.27 -6.70 -11.55
N LEU A 69 -14.25 -6.59 -10.71
CA LEU A 69 -13.08 -7.49 -10.68
C LEU A 69 -13.32 -8.70 -9.76
N VAL A 70 -13.80 -8.44 -8.54
CA VAL A 70 -14.02 -9.45 -7.49
C VAL A 70 -15.31 -9.13 -6.74
N TYR A 71 -16.13 -10.15 -6.53
CA TYR A 71 -17.24 -10.15 -5.59
C TYR A 71 -17.06 -11.28 -4.59
N ILE A 72 -17.10 -10.97 -3.29
CA ILE A 72 -16.98 -11.91 -2.16
C ILE A 72 -18.29 -11.86 -1.35
N PRO A 73 -19.08 -12.95 -1.30
CA PRO A 73 -20.25 -13.08 -0.43
C PRO A 73 -19.97 -12.80 1.05
N ASP A 74 -20.97 -12.28 1.76
CA ASP A 74 -20.83 -11.83 3.15
C ASP A 74 -20.53 -12.97 4.14
N HIS A 75 -21.09 -14.15 3.90
CA HIS A 75 -20.97 -15.33 4.76
C HIS A 75 -19.60 -16.05 4.67
N ILE A 76 -18.66 -15.55 3.86
CA ILE A 76 -17.24 -15.94 3.88
C ILE A 76 -16.30 -14.81 4.33
N VAL A 77 -16.80 -13.60 4.59
CA VAL A 77 -16.00 -12.50 5.13
C VAL A 77 -15.81 -12.70 6.63
N LEU A 78 -14.55 -12.82 7.09
CA LEU A 78 -14.22 -12.74 8.52
C LEU A 78 -14.35 -11.29 9.01
N SER A 79 -15.60 -10.87 9.24
CA SER A 79 -15.94 -9.54 9.70
C SER A 79 -16.00 -9.47 11.22
N VAL A 80 -15.21 -8.58 11.81
CA VAL A 80 -15.50 -8.00 13.12
C VAL A 80 -16.49 -6.86 12.97
N LYS A 81 -17.78 -7.16 13.07
CA LYS A 81 -18.81 -6.12 13.09
C LYS A 81 -18.69 -5.31 14.39
N ASN A 82 -18.39 -4.01 14.25
CA ASN A 82 -18.48 -2.99 15.29
C ASN A 82 -17.59 -3.17 16.53
N VAL A 83 -16.42 -3.81 16.40
CA VAL A 83 -15.44 -3.96 17.49
C VAL A 83 -14.03 -3.58 17.04
N ALA A 84 -13.13 -3.33 17.99
CA ALA A 84 -11.74 -2.98 17.68
C ALA A 84 -11.05 -4.05 16.82
N ALA A 85 -10.01 -3.66 16.07
CA ALA A 85 -9.09 -4.64 15.47
C ALA A 85 -8.46 -5.58 16.53
N SER A 86 -8.22 -5.09 17.75
CA SER A 86 -7.77 -5.91 18.89
C SER A 86 -8.82 -6.91 19.40
N GLU A 87 -10.11 -6.66 19.17
CA GLU A 87 -11.23 -7.57 19.46
C GLU A 87 -11.44 -8.60 18.32
N ALA A 88 -10.85 -8.35 17.14
CA ALA A 88 -10.78 -9.32 16.04
C ALA A 88 -9.76 -10.42 16.27
N ALA A 89 -8.61 -10.07 16.87
CA ALA A 89 -7.52 -11.00 17.08
C ALA A 89 -7.93 -12.28 17.84
N PRO A 90 -8.74 -12.24 18.93
CA PRO A 90 -9.27 -13.46 19.56
C PRO A 90 -10.14 -14.32 18.64
N THR A 91 -10.91 -13.72 17.73
CA THR A 91 -11.76 -14.45 16.79
C THR A 91 -10.91 -15.13 15.71
N LEU A 92 -9.96 -14.41 15.11
CA LEU A 92 -8.99 -14.98 14.17
C LEU A 92 -8.15 -16.09 14.83
N LEU A 93 -7.66 -15.85 16.05
CA LEU A 93 -6.87 -16.82 16.81
C LEU A 93 -7.67 -18.09 17.12
N LYS A 94 -8.96 -17.96 17.46
CA LYS A 94 -9.88 -19.10 17.61
C LYS A 94 -10.00 -19.88 16.30
N GLU A 95 -10.31 -19.21 15.20
CA GLU A 95 -10.48 -19.88 13.90
C GLU A 95 -9.19 -20.58 13.41
N LEU A 96 -8.00 -19.99 13.68
CA LEU A 96 -6.70 -20.63 13.42
C LEU A 96 -6.52 -21.97 14.16
N HIS A 97 -7.09 -22.10 15.36
CA HIS A 97 -6.96 -23.27 16.23
C HIS A 97 -8.12 -24.27 16.13
N VAL A 98 -9.21 -23.95 15.44
CA VAL A 98 -10.33 -24.88 15.20
C VAL A 98 -10.01 -25.75 13.97
N PRO A 99 -9.78 -27.08 14.11
CA PRO A 99 -9.34 -27.92 12.99
C PRO A 99 -10.36 -28.02 11.85
N CYS A 100 -11.64 -27.81 12.16
CA CYS A 100 -12.77 -27.80 11.23
C CYS A 100 -13.28 -26.38 10.93
N SER A 101 -12.45 -25.34 11.06
CA SER A 101 -12.84 -23.98 10.66
C SER A 101 -13.27 -23.96 9.20
N ARG A 102 -14.45 -23.42 8.93
CA ARG A 102 -14.96 -23.16 7.58
C ARG A 102 -14.03 -22.23 6.79
N LEU A 103 -13.27 -21.38 7.49
CA LEU A 103 -12.32 -20.44 6.90
C LEU A 103 -10.94 -21.06 6.63
N ARG A 104 -10.75 -22.38 6.84
CA ARG A 104 -9.44 -23.04 6.68
C ARG A 104 -8.74 -22.74 5.34
N PRO A 105 -9.41 -22.71 4.17
CA PRO A 105 -8.75 -22.36 2.91
C PRO A 105 -8.17 -20.94 2.89
N TYR A 106 -8.82 -19.98 3.55
CA TYR A 106 -8.31 -18.62 3.75
C TYR A 106 -7.15 -18.58 4.75
N LEU A 107 -7.28 -19.28 5.88
CA LEU A 107 -6.27 -19.31 6.95
C LEU A 107 -4.97 -19.99 6.51
N ASP A 108 -5.04 -21.04 5.68
CA ASP A 108 -3.87 -21.75 5.16
C ASP A 108 -2.99 -20.85 4.27
N VAL A 109 -3.59 -19.91 3.54
CA VAL A 109 -2.84 -18.97 2.67
C VAL A 109 -2.41 -17.67 3.37
N LEU A 110 -2.82 -17.44 4.62
CA LEU A 110 -2.33 -16.27 5.37
C LEU A 110 -0.80 -16.33 5.47
N PRO A 111 -0.11 -15.17 5.40
CA PRO A 111 1.33 -15.11 5.61
C PRO A 111 1.69 -15.68 6.98
N LYS A 112 2.84 -16.34 7.07
CA LYS A 112 3.35 -16.92 8.33
C LYS A 112 3.98 -15.83 9.20
N GLU A 113 4.13 -16.13 10.49
CA GLU A 113 4.62 -15.18 11.52
C GLU A 113 5.99 -14.54 11.17
N ASN A 114 6.79 -15.22 10.35
CA ASN A 114 8.10 -14.81 9.88
C ASN A 114 8.11 -14.21 8.45
N GLU A 115 6.95 -14.09 7.79
CA GLU A 115 6.83 -13.63 6.40
C GLU A 115 6.38 -12.17 6.27
N VAL A 116 5.78 -11.58 7.32
CA VAL A 116 5.28 -10.19 7.29
C VAL A 116 5.74 -9.43 8.53
N LEU A 117 6.19 -8.20 8.30
CA LEU A 117 6.37 -7.22 9.36
C LEU A 117 5.02 -6.54 9.61
N THR A 118 4.46 -6.76 10.79
CA THR A 118 3.27 -6.03 11.24
C THR A 118 3.62 -5.27 12.51
N GLY A 119 2.85 -4.23 12.83
CA GLY A 119 2.95 -3.52 14.10
C GLY A 119 2.82 -4.41 15.34
N TYR A 120 2.24 -5.62 15.22
CA TYR A 120 2.16 -6.60 16.32
C TYR A 120 3.49 -7.28 16.67
N ASN A 121 4.52 -7.15 15.83
CA ASN A 121 5.91 -7.51 16.19
C ASN A 121 6.63 -6.37 16.95
N PHE A 122 5.95 -5.25 17.19
CA PHE A 122 6.36 -4.17 18.09
C PHE A 122 5.34 -4.04 19.24
N PRO A 123 5.74 -3.51 20.41
CA PRO A 123 4.84 -3.43 21.56
C PRO A 123 3.83 -2.24 21.48
N VAL A 124 2.54 -2.58 21.59
CA VAL A 124 1.36 -1.78 22.06
C VAL A 124 0.44 -1.07 21.02
N GLU A 125 -0.80 -1.59 20.97
CA GLU A 125 -2.15 -0.98 20.80
C GLU A 125 -2.41 0.25 19.92
N LEU A 126 -3.31 0.11 18.92
CA LEU A 126 -4.24 1.17 18.43
C LEU A 126 -5.56 0.58 17.85
N ARG A 127 -6.61 1.41 17.71
CA ARG A 127 -8.00 1.07 17.31
C ARG A 127 -8.46 1.97 16.14
N TRP A 128 -9.29 1.45 15.23
CA TRP A 128 -9.90 2.18 14.10
C TRP A 128 -11.38 1.81 13.93
N GLU A 129 -12.18 2.69 13.32
CA GLU A 129 -13.63 2.50 13.06
C GLU A 129 -13.98 2.76 11.59
N TRP A 130 -15.00 2.06 11.06
CA TRP A 130 -15.51 2.18 9.68
C TRP A 130 -17.05 2.16 9.67
N PRO A 131 -17.74 2.98 8.85
CA PRO A 131 -19.20 3.04 8.83
C PRO A 131 -19.86 2.08 7.82
N TYR A 132 -20.77 1.27 8.36
CA TYR A 132 -22.07 0.80 7.80
C TYR A 132 -22.19 0.10 6.43
N ASP A 133 -22.50 -1.20 6.54
CA ASP A 133 -23.60 -1.91 5.86
C ASP A 133 -23.47 -2.32 4.38
N ALA A 134 -22.24 -2.57 3.92
CA ALA A 134 -22.01 -3.52 2.85
C ALA A 134 -21.69 -4.90 3.45
N ALA A 135 -22.65 -5.84 3.39
CA ALA A 135 -22.43 -7.20 3.87
C ALA A 135 -21.36 -7.94 3.01
N ALA A 136 -21.46 -7.81 1.68
CA ALA A 136 -20.54 -8.42 0.72
C ALA A 136 -19.45 -7.43 0.29
N CYS A 137 -18.26 -7.94 -0.07
CA CYS A 137 -17.15 -7.10 -0.56
C CYS A 137 -17.10 -7.09 -2.09
N TRP A 138 -16.96 -5.89 -2.67
CA TRP A 138 -16.94 -5.65 -4.12
C TRP A 138 -15.64 -4.90 -4.47
N LEU A 139 -14.85 -5.43 -5.39
CA LEU A 139 -13.70 -4.75 -5.98
C LEU A 139 -14.06 -4.32 -7.40
N ILE A 140 -14.04 -3.02 -7.65
CA ILE A 140 -14.35 -2.40 -8.94
C ILE A 140 -13.06 -1.84 -9.54
N ALA A 141 -12.86 -2.01 -10.85
CA ALA A 141 -11.68 -1.49 -11.54
C ALA A 141 -11.69 0.06 -11.59
N GLY A 142 -10.68 0.70 -11.00
CA GLY A 142 -10.54 2.17 -11.01
C GLY A 142 -9.99 2.74 -12.34
N ILE A 143 -9.36 1.87 -13.14
CA ILE A 143 -8.76 2.12 -14.46
C ILE A 143 -9.09 0.95 -15.39
N ASP A 144 -8.84 1.10 -16.69
CA ASP A 144 -8.83 -0.03 -17.62
C ASP A 144 -7.61 -0.91 -17.32
N LEU A 145 -7.78 -2.23 -17.40
CA LEU A 145 -6.73 -3.24 -17.16
C LEU A 145 -6.68 -4.25 -18.31
N GLY A 146 -5.49 -4.49 -18.85
CA GLY A 146 -5.19 -5.57 -19.78
C GLY A 146 -5.18 -6.96 -19.10
N PRO A 147 -5.20 -8.07 -19.87
CA PRO A 147 -5.05 -9.42 -19.31
C PRO A 147 -3.65 -9.65 -18.74
N GLY A 148 -3.57 -10.19 -17.53
CA GLY A 148 -2.30 -10.47 -16.82
C GLY A 148 -1.68 -9.27 -16.11
N GLU A 149 -2.38 -8.14 -16.04
CA GLU A 149 -1.93 -6.97 -15.27
C GLU A 149 -2.20 -7.13 -13.77
N GLU A 150 -1.31 -6.59 -12.94
CA GLU A 150 -1.44 -6.62 -11.48
C GLU A 150 -2.57 -5.66 -11.03
N VAL A 151 -3.51 -6.19 -10.26
CA VAL A 151 -4.56 -5.41 -9.62
C VAL A 151 -4.02 -4.83 -8.33
N THR A 152 -3.77 -3.52 -8.34
CA THR A 152 -3.40 -2.75 -7.15
C THR A 152 -4.61 -2.01 -6.57
N ILE A 153 -4.56 -1.74 -5.26
CA ILE A 153 -5.57 -0.94 -4.55
C ILE A 153 -4.88 0.18 -3.77
N SER A 154 -5.60 1.28 -3.54
CA SER A 154 -5.17 2.29 -2.56
C SER A 154 -5.64 1.87 -1.17
N TYR A 155 -4.74 1.94 -0.19
CA TYR A 155 -5.06 1.86 1.24
C TYR A 155 -5.50 3.22 1.83
N GLY A 156 -5.84 4.19 0.97
CA GLY A 156 -6.02 5.58 1.35
C GLY A 156 -4.70 6.37 1.28
N ASN A 157 -4.71 7.55 1.90
CA ASN A 157 -3.63 8.54 1.83
C ASN A 157 -2.50 8.30 2.87
N LEU A 158 -2.06 7.05 3.03
CA LEU A 158 -1.10 6.66 4.07
C LEU A 158 0.33 7.12 3.72
N ARG A 159 1.09 7.63 4.71
CA ARG A 159 2.51 8.01 4.55
C ARG A 159 3.42 6.81 4.76
N SER A 160 4.70 6.91 4.37
CA SER A 160 5.63 5.77 4.45
C SER A 160 5.91 5.27 5.87
N ASP A 161 5.79 6.12 6.89
CA ASP A 161 5.89 5.70 8.29
C ASP A 161 4.63 4.94 8.75
N ASP A 162 3.43 5.35 8.32
CA ASP A 162 2.20 4.57 8.54
C ASP A 162 2.25 3.22 7.82
N LEU A 163 2.66 3.21 6.54
CA LEU A 163 2.79 2.00 5.74
C LEU A 163 3.81 1.03 6.35
N LEU A 164 4.93 1.53 6.87
CA LEU A 164 5.91 0.68 7.54
C LEU A 164 5.37 0.12 8.85
N LEU A 165 4.72 0.96 9.67
CA LEU A 165 4.22 0.58 10.99
C LEU A 165 3.08 -0.44 10.91
N TYR A 166 2.12 -0.22 10.03
CA TYR A 166 0.90 -1.05 9.95
C TYR A 166 1.01 -2.19 8.94
N TYR A 167 1.75 -2.01 7.83
CA TYR A 167 1.79 -2.95 6.70
C TYR A 167 3.19 -3.48 6.35
N GLY A 168 4.26 -2.98 6.98
CA GLY A 168 5.61 -3.49 6.80
C GLY A 168 6.28 -3.13 5.48
N PHE A 169 5.82 -2.10 4.75
CA PHE A 169 6.43 -1.65 3.49
C PHE A 169 6.49 -0.11 3.38
N LEU A 170 7.15 0.40 2.34
CA LEU A 170 7.28 1.85 2.09
C LEU A 170 6.58 2.26 0.79
N ASP A 171 6.10 3.49 0.73
CA ASP A 171 5.61 4.08 -0.53
C ASP A 171 6.78 4.28 -1.48
N THR A 172 6.87 3.44 -2.52
CA THR A 172 7.87 3.54 -3.59
C THR A 172 7.28 4.14 -4.88
N GLN A 173 6.00 4.54 -4.88
CA GLN A 173 5.32 5.09 -6.07
C GLN A 173 5.28 6.61 -6.04
N THR A 174 5.11 7.22 -4.86
CA THR A 174 5.06 8.69 -4.73
C THR A 174 6.45 9.30 -4.90
N SER A 175 6.62 10.07 -5.98
CA SER A 175 7.84 10.80 -6.31
C SER A 175 7.48 12.25 -6.69
N PRO A 176 8.04 13.27 -6.01
CA PRO A 176 8.96 13.19 -4.86
C PRO A 176 8.29 12.56 -3.63
N PRO A 177 9.04 11.91 -2.72
CA PRO A 177 8.46 11.33 -1.52
C PRO A 177 7.91 12.41 -0.60
N ARG A 178 6.76 12.13 0.00
CA ARG A 178 6.12 12.99 1.00
C ARG A 178 6.90 12.99 2.31
N LEU A 179 6.76 14.07 3.09
CA LEU A 179 7.18 14.07 4.50
C LEU A 179 6.53 12.88 5.23
N LEU A 180 7.25 12.31 6.18
CA LEU A 180 6.68 11.34 7.12
C LEU A 180 5.61 12.04 7.97
N ALA A 181 4.63 11.29 8.49
CA ALA A 181 3.62 11.82 9.40
C ALA A 181 4.31 12.55 10.57
N VAL A 182 5.30 11.91 11.19
CA VAL A 182 6.08 12.49 12.31
C VAL A 182 6.84 13.78 11.99
N ASP A 183 7.03 14.13 10.71
CA ASP A 183 7.71 15.36 10.27
C ASP A 183 6.74 16.48 9.91
N HIS A 184 5.45 16.19 9.75
CA HIS A 184 4.44 17.13 9.32
C HIS A 184 4.11 18.16 10.42
N PRO A 185 3.96 19.46 10.12
CA PRO A 185 3.79 20.50 11.16
C PRO A 185 2.48 20.38 11.95
N LYS A 186 1.46 19.72 11.37
CA LYS A 186 0.17 19.43 12.04
C LYS A 186 0.12 18.06 12.74
N PHE A 187 1.21 17.29 12.73
CA PHE A 187 1.24 15.97 13.37
C PHE A 187 1.13 16.08 14.88
N LYS A 188 0.28 15.22 15.45
CA LYS A 188 0.16 15.03 16.89
C LYS A 188 0.08 13.53 17.15
N PRO A 189 0.80 13.00 18.14
CA PRO A 189 0.66 11.60 18.53
C PRO A 189 -0.79 11.26 18.89
N TYR A 190 -1.25 10.09 18.43
CA TYR A 190 -2.56 9.49 18.74
C TYR A 190 -3.81 10.20 18.18
N GLU A 191 -3.68 11.30 17.43
CA GLU A 191 -4.80 11.84 16.65
C GLU A 191 -4.92 11.13 15.30
N SER A 192 -6.15 10.87 14.86
CA SER A 192 -6.47 10.17 13.61
C SER A 192 -6.86 11.11 12.45
N GLU A 193 -6.57 12.40 12.57
CA GLU A 193 -6.86 13.38 11.51
C GLU A 193 -5.96 13.13 10.29
N GLU A 194 -6.56 13.08 9.10
CA GLU A 194 -5.79 12.89 7.86
C GLU A 194 -4.85 14.07 7.64
N LEU A 195 -3.55 13.78 7.61
CA LEU A 195 -2.52 14.77 7.30
C LEU A 195 -2.50 15.04 5.79
N VAL A 196 -3.39 15.91 5.34
CA VAL A 196 -3.39 16.44 3.96
C VAL A 196 -2.05 17.14 3.68
N ASP A 197 -1.32 16.67 2.68
CA ASP A 197 -0.20 17.41 2.11
C ASP A 197 -0.73 18.73 1.57
N ASP A 198 -0.33 19.85 2.16
CA ASP A 198 -0.76 21.16 1.71
C ASP A 198 0.15 21.66 0.57
N PRO A 199 -0.28 21.58 -0.71
CA PRO A 199 0.53 22.08 -1.82
C PRO A 199 0.71 23.60 -1.70
N HIS A 200 -0.13 24.27 -0.90
CA HIS A 200 -0.15 25.70 -0.71
C HIS A 200 0.04 26.00 0.78
N LEU A 201 1.29 25.89 1.22
CA LEU A 201 1.80 26.67 2.36
C LEU A 201 1.77 28.15 1.97
N ALA A 202 0.55 28.68 1.87
CA ALA A 202 0.17 30.01 1.46
C ALA A 202 0.24 30.90 2.69
N GLY A 203 1.48 31.23 3.04
CA GLY A 203 1.82 32.12 4.14
C GLY A 203 2.48 33.39 3.65
N SER A 204 2.73 34.29 4.58
CA SER A 204 3.70 35.36 4.39
C SER A 204 5.11 34.78 4.16
N PRO A 205 6.07 35.55 3.61
CA PRO A 205 7.48 35.16 3.58
C PRO A 205 7.99 34.65 4.94
N GLN A 206 7.54 35.26 6.04
CA GLN A 206 7.90 34.87 7.41
C GLN A 206 7.39 33.47 7.79
N ASP A 207 6.21 33.06 7.34
CA ASP A 207 5.68 31.71 7.60
C ASP A 207 6.49 30.65 6.85
N ILE A 208 6.87 30.95 5.60
CA ILE A 208 7.72 30.08 4.77
C ILE A 208 9.11 29.94 5.41
N GLU A 209 9.73 31.05 5.83
CA GLU A 209 11.01 31.04 6.54
C GLU A 209 10.94 30.25 7.86
N GLY A 210 9.84 30.38 8.61
CA GLY A 210 9.59 29.64 9.85
C GLY A 210 9.52 28.13 9.61
N GLU A 211 8.79 27.69 8.59
CA GLU A 211 8.71 26.27 8.23
C GLU A 211 10.04 25.72 7.70
N MET A 212 10.77 26.49 6.89
CA MET A 212 12.13 26.12 6.47
C MET A 212 13.09 25.98 7.65
N ALA A 213 12.98 26.84 8.67
CA ALA A 213 13.76 26.72 9.89
C ALA A 213 13.38 25.46 10.70
N ARG A 214 12.08 25.15 10.81
CA ARG A 214 11.57 23.93 11.47
C ARG A 214 12.10 22.67 10.78
N LEU A 215 11.98 22.57 9.46
CA LEU A 215 12.42 21.41 8.69
C LEU A 215 13.94 21.20 8.75
N ARG A 216 14.74 22.28 8.75
CA ARG A 216 16.20 22.20 8.99
C ARG A 216 16.52 21.66 10.39
N ALA A 217 15.78 22.10 11.42
CA ALA A 217 15.96 21.60 12.78
C ALA A 217 15.57 20.11 12.90
N VAL A 218 14.48 19.70 12.26
CA VAL A 218 14.07 18.28 12.16
C VAL A 218 15.16 17.46 11.47
N GLN A 219 15.68 17.92 10.33
CA GLN A 219 16.75 17.23 9.61
C GLN A 219 18.00 17.05 10.48
N ALA A 220 18.44 18.10 11.17
CA ALA A 220 19.60 18.04 12.06
C ALA A 220 19.40 17.03 13.20
N ALA A 221 18.23 17.04 13.85
CA ALA A 221 17.90 16.10 14.92
C ALA A 221 17.81 14.65 14.43
N VAL A 222 17.35 14.42 13.19
CA VAL A 222 17.35 13.09 12.55
C VAL A 222 18.78 12.61 12.33
N GLU A 223 19.66 13.41 11.73
CA GLU A 223 21.05 12.99 11.48
C GLU A 223 21.83 12.77 12.79
N GLU A 224 21.65 13.62 13.81
CA GLU A 224 22.25 13.44 15.13
C GLU A 224 21.80 12.11 15.76
N ARG A 225 20.49 11.81 15.73
CA ARG A 225 19.95 10.56 16.27
C ARG A 225 20.42 9.34 15.50
N LEU A 226 20.53 9.41 14.16
CA LEU A 226 21.06 8.31 13.35
C LEU A 226 22.55 8.09 13.61
N ALA A 227 23.34 9.15 13.78
CA ALA A 227 24.74 9.04 14.16
C ALA A 227 24.91 8.41 15.55
N ALA A 228 24.05 8.77 16.52
CA ALA A 228 24.07 8.22 17.87
C ALA A 228 23.62 6.75 17.95
N LEU A 229 22.67 6.33 17.12
CA LEU A 229 22.22 4.92 17.03
C LEU A 229 23.21 4.01 16.28
N GLY A 230 24.02 4.58 15.39
CA GLY A 230 24.95 3.83 14.55
C GLY A 230 24.25 3.08 13.40
N PRO A 231 24.92 2.09 12.79
CA PRO A 231 24.36 1.35 11.65
C PRO A 231 23.18 0.49 12.09
N VAL A 232 22.14 0.43 11.25
CA VAL A 232 20.98 -0.46 11.45
C VAL A 232 21.46 -1.92 11.54
N PRO A 233 21.18 -2.66 12.64
CA PRO A 233 21.59 -4.05 12.79
C PRO A 233 20.97 -4.96 11.73
N ASP A 234 21.80 -5.79 11.08
CA ASP A 234 21.42 -6.60 9.92
C ASP A 234 20.88 -8.00 10.28
N HIS A 235 20.37 -8.18 11.51
CA HIS A 235 19.89 -9.48 12.01
C HIS A 235 18.71 -10.04 11.20
N ILE A 236 17.89 -9.15 10.64
CA ILE A 236 16.83 -9.49 9.69
C ILE A 236 17.01 -8.57 8.48
N PRO A 237 17.68 -9.02 7.40
CA PRO A 237 18.12 -8.14 6.30
C PRO A 237 16.98 -7.35 5.63
N TYR A 238 15.77 -7.92 5.58
CA TYR A 238 14.58 -7.23 5.06
C TYR A 238 14.17 -6.02 5.94
N VAL A 239 14.06 -6.21 7.26
CA VAL A 239 13.80 -5.12 8.23
C VAL A 239 14.88 -4.06 8.12
N ALA A 240 16.15 -4.49 8.11
CA ALA A 240 17.28 -3.57 8.04
C ALA A 240 17.30 -2.78 6.71
N GLY A 241 16.90 -3.43 5.60
CA GLY A 241 16.66 -2.79 4.31
C GLY A 241 15.58 -1.71 4.38
N LEU A 242 14.41 -2.04 4.92
CA LEU A 242 13.29 -1.10 5.08
C LEU A 242 13.64 0.09 5.99
N MET A 243 14.28 -0.14 7.13
CA MET A 243 14.70 0.95 8.02
C MET A 243 15.71 1.88 7.35
N ARG A 244 16.69 1.32 6.62
CA ARG A 244 17.65 2.12 5.83
C ARG A 244 16.94 2.92 4.72
N ALA A 245 15.98 2.30 4.03
CA ALA A 245 15.19 2.95 2.99
C ALA A 245 14.28 4.06 3.54
N LEU A 246 13.64 3.87 4.71
CA LEU A 246 12.84 4.90 5.38
C LEU A 246 13.70 6.11 5.74
N HIS A 247 14.90 5.89 6.31
CA HIS A 247 15.81 6.97 6.66
C HIS A 247 16.21 7.79 5.43
N GLU A 248 16.48 7.14 4.30
CA GLU A 248 16.82 7.84 3.06
C GLU A 248 15.61 8.54 2.43
N GLN A 249 14.43 7.91 2.45
CA GLN A 249 13.18 8.52 2.00
C GLN A 249 12.84 9.77 2.81
N ARG A 250 13.01 9.74 4.13
CA ARG A 250 12.82 10.88 5.04
C ARG A 250 13.76 12.04 4.72
N ARG A 251 15.06 11.76 4.51
CA ARG A 251 16.06 12.75 4.07
C ARG A 251 15.68 13.39 2.74
N HIS A 252 15.27 12.58 1.78
CA HIS A 252 14.87 13.04 0.45
C HIS A 252 13.62 13.92 0.54
N ALA A 253 12.59 13.51 1.28
CA ALA A 253 11.37 14.28 1.49
C ALA A 253 11.64 15.64 2.14
N ILE A 254 12.41 15.69 3.24
CA ILE A 254 12.75 16.95 3.90
C ILE A 254 13.57 17.87 2.99
N ARG A 255 14.54 17.32 2.23
CA ARG A 255 15.34 18.10 1.28
C ARG A 255 14.47 18.67 0.16
N HIS A 256 13.60 17.85 -0.43
CA HIS A 256 12.69 18.28 -1.49
C HIS A 256 11.75 19.38 -1.00
N GLU A 257 11.20 19.24 0.21
CA GLU A 257 10.30 20.25 0.78
C GLU A 257 11.04 21.57 1.09
N LEU A 258 12.28 21.51 1.57
CA LEU A 258 13.13 22.69 1.73
C LEU A 258 13.43 23.39 0.40
N GLU A 259 13.69 22.64 -0.67
CA GLU A 259 13.87 23.18 -2.03
C GLU A 259 12.58 23.85 -2.53
N ARG A 260 11.42 23.20 -2.33
CA ARG A 260 10.09 23.72 -2.69
C ARG A 260 9.78 25.04 -1.97
N LEU A 261 9.98 25.09 -0.66
CA LEU A 261 9.77 26.28 0.16
C LEU A 261 10.73 27.42 -0.22
N GLN A 262 11.98 27.11 -0.60
CA GLN A 262 12.92 28.12 -1.08
C GLN A 262 12.45 28.79 -2.38
N VAL A 263 11.84 28.03 -3.31
CA VAL A 263 11.25 28.57 -4.54
C VAL A 263 10.03 29.43 -4.22
N LEU A 264 9.17 29.00 -3.29
CA LEU A 264 8.00 29.78 -2.86
C LEU A 264 8.39 31.10 -2.19
N LEU A 265 9.40 31.09 -1.30
CA LEU A 265 9.93 32.29 -0.66
C LEU A 265 10.47 33.28 -1.70
N ALA A 266 11.26 32.80 -2.66
CA ALA A 266 11.79 33.63 -3.73
C ALA A 266 10.68 34.25 -4.59
N ALA A 267 9.61 33.50 -4.89
CA ALA A 267 8.46 34.02 -5.63
C ALA A 267 7.71 35.09 -4.82
N ALA A 268 7.43 34.85 -3.54
CA ALA A 268 6.74 35.81 -2.67
C ALA A 268 7.49 37.15 -2.58
N LEU A 269 8.81 37.11 -2.42
CA LEU A 269 9.69 38.30 -2.36
C LEU A 269 9.83 39.07 -3.69
N THR A 270 9.25 38.59 -4.81
CA THR A 270 9.25 39.31 -6.10
C THR A 270 7.93 40.01 -6.43
N ILE A 271 6.93 39.90 -5.56
CA ILE A 271 5.59 40.48 -5.74
C ILE A 271 5.44 41.81 -4.95
N ASP A 272 6.29 42.03 -3.95
CA ASP A 272 6.39 43.25 -3.12
C ASP A 272 7.40 44.29 -3.69
#